data_AF-A0A962S531-F1
#
_entry.id   AF-A0A962S531-F1
#
_cell.length_a   1.000
_cell.length_b   1.000
_cell.length_c   1.000
_cell.angle_alpha   90.00
_cell.angle_beta   90.00
_cell.angle_gamma   90.00
#
_symmetry.space_group_name_H-M   'P 1'
#
loop_
_entity.id
_entity.type
_entity.pdbx_description
1 polymer ?
#
loop_
_entity_poly.entity_id
_entity_poly.type
_entity_poly.pdbx_seq_one_letter_code
_entity_poly.pdbx_strand_id
1 'polypeptide(L)'
;MTCRQQDLFQQESGCGWQLPDGSLELIPDFLPETLHHSLFEQLAVGLEWEQSRIRMAGKLIRIPRLNAWYGDENAGYRYSGTHFQALAWIDPLIRIRQLIEQRC
;
A
#
# COMPACT_ATOMS: atom_id res chain seq x y z
N MET A 1 -18.29 29.43 -2.97
CA MET A 1 -17.87 28.93 -1.66
C MET A 1 -16.69 28.00 -1.91
N THR A 2 -15.48 28.45 -1.62
CA THR A 2 -14.25 27.71 -1.94
C THR A 2 -14.03 26.68 -0.85
N CYS A 3 -14.27 25.39 -1.14
CA CYS A 3 -13.93 24.31 -0.24
C CYS A 3 -12.40 24.26 -0.13
N ARG A 4 -11.87 24.69 1.01
CA ARG A 4 -10.44 24.63 1.31
C ARG A 4 -10.14 23.19 1.74
N GLN A 5 -9.26 22.50 1.02
CA GLN A 5 -8.78 21.18 1.43
C GLN A 5 -8.17 21.31 2.83
N GLN A 6 -8.83 20.70 3.82
CA GLN A 6 -8.31 20.58 5.17
C GLN A 6 -7.13 19.59 5.18
N ASP A 7 -6.28 19.70 6.19
CA ASP A 7 -5.15 18.80 6.38
C ASP A 7 -5.67 17.39 6.66
N LEU A 8 -5.26 16.42 5.82
CA LEU A 8 -5.69 15.03 5.90
C LEU A 8 -5.25 14.35 7.21
N PHE A 9 -4.26 14.91 7.90
CA PHE A 9 -3.62 14.32 9.08
C PHE A 9 -3.79 15.17 10.36
N GLN A 10 -4.56 16.26 10.31
CA GLN A 10 -4.95 16.93 11.55
C GLN A 10 -5.95 16.05 12.30
N GLN A 11 -5.55 15.60 13.50
CA GLN A 11 -6.37 14.81 14.42
C GLN A 11 -7.62 15.60 14.82
N GLU A 12 -8.71 15.40 14.09
CA GLU A 12 -10.04 15.38 14.71
C GLU A 12 -10.28 13.96 15.21
N SER A 13 -10.49 13.85 16.52
CA SER A 13 -10.65 12.58 17.22
C SER A 13 -11.85 11.80 16.68
N GLY A 14 -11.56 10.75 15.92
CA GLY A 14 -12.52 9.81 15.33
C GLY A 14 -13.16 10.35 14.06
N CYS A 15 -12.76 9.86 12.88
CA CYS A 15 -13.45 10.31 11.67
C CYS A 15 -13.39 9.29 10.53
N GLY A 16 -14.49 8.57 10.36
CA GLY A 16 -14.87 8.08 9.06
C GLY A 16 -15.41 9.27 8.25
N TRP A 17 -14.73 9.64 7.16
CA TRP A 17 -15.20 10.67 6.24
C TRP A 17 -16.20 10.09 5.25
N GLN A 18 -17.35 10.75 5.12
CA GLN A 18 -18.30 10.49 4.04
C GLN A 18 -17.90 11.31 2.81
N LEU A 19 -17.67 10.62 1.70
CA LEU A 19 -17.40 11.17 0.38
C LEU A 19 -18.66 11.01 -0.48
N PRO A 20 -18.85 11.81 -1.55
CA PRO A 20 -20.02 11.70 -2.41
C PRO A 20 -20.31 10.28 -2.92
N ASP A 21 -19.25 9.48 -3.15
CA ASP A 21 -19.33 8.12 -3.69
C ASP A 21 -18.54 7.10 -2.86
N GLY A 22 -18.38 7.32 -1.56
CA GLY A 22 -17.66 6.37 -0.71
C GLY A 22 -17.42 6.84 0.71
N SER A 23 -16.71 6.01 1.48
CA SER A 23 -16.29 6.35 2.83
C SER A 23 -14.80 6.13 2.99
N LEU A 24 -14.15 6.97 3.78
CA LEU A 24 -12.74 6.83 4.16
C LEU A 24 -12.68 6.68 5.69
N GLU A 25 -11.91 5.73 6.21
CA GLU A 25 -11.67 5.59 7.65
C GLU A 25 -10.15 5.54 7.89
N LEU A 26 -9.66 6.35 8.82
CA LEU A 26 -8.28 6.27 9.30
C LEU A 26 -8.23 5.49 10.60
N ILE A 27 -7.45 4.40 10.63
CA ILE A 27 -7.22 3.59 11.82
C ILE A 27 -5.77 3.84 12.29
N PRO A 28 -5.57 4.75 13.26
CA PRO A 28 -4.24 4.95 13.84
C PRO A 28 -3.79 3.69 14.58
N ASP A 29 -2.49 3.47 14.63
CA ASP A 29 -1.87 2.40 15.43
C ASP A 29 -2.46 0.99 15.16
N PHE A 30 -2.85 0.73 13.91
CA PHE A 30 -3.47 -0.54 13.49
C PHE A 30 -2.64 -1.78 13.88
N LEU A 31 -1.31 -1.65 13.85
CA LEU A 31 -0.40 -2.69 14.29
C LEU A 31 0.14 -2.35 15.69
N PRO A 32 0.08 -3.28 16.67
CA PRO A 32 0.78 -3.14 17.93
C PRO A 32 2.28 -2.90 17.71
N GLU A 33 2.90 -2.06 18.55
CA GLU A 33 4.29 -1.60 18.39
C GLU A 33 5.31 -2.73 18.16
N THR A 34 5.19 -3.81 18.94
CA THR A 34 6.08 -4.98 18.83
C THR A 34 5.93 -5.71 17.49
N LEU A 35 4.70 -5.81 16.98
CA LEU A 35 4.40 -6.43 15.70
C LEU A 35 4.85 -5.53 14.55
N HIS A 36 4.63 -4.21 14.67
CA HIS A 36 5.09 -3.22 13.71
C HIS A 36 6.61 -3.32 13.47
N HIS A 37 7.41 -3.30 14.55
CA HIS A 37 8.87 -3.35 14.42
C HIS A 37 9.33 -4.66 13.77
N SER A 38 8.81 -5.81 14.22
CA SER A 38 9.18 -7.11 13.68
C SER A 38 8.80 -7.29 12.21
N LEU A 39 7.60 -6.83 11.80
CA LEU A 39 7.18 -6.87 10.39
C LEU A 39 8.03 -5.94 9.53
N PHE A 40 8.36 -4.75 10.03
CA PHE A 40 9.20 -3.81 9.31
C PHE A 40 10.57 -4.41 8.98
N GLU A 41 11.24 -5.01 9.96
CA GLU A 41 12.55 -5.64 9.75
C GLU A 41 12.48 -6.80 8.74
N GLN A 42 11.49 -7.68 8.89
CA GLN A 42 11.27 -8.80 7.99
C GLN A 42 11.02 -8.36 6.55
N LEU A 43 10.19 -7.32 6.35
CA LEU A 43 9.83 -6.84 5.01
C LEU A 43 10.92 -5.97 4.38
N ALA A 44 11.64 -5.19 5.18
CA ALA A 44 12.73 -4.36 4.69
C ALA A 44 13.81 -5.20 4.00
N VAL A 45 14.09 -6.40 4.52
CA VAL A 45 15.12 -7.30 3.99
C VAL A 45 14.56 -8.43 3.13
N GLY A 46 13.38 -8.95 3.47
CA GLY A 46 12.82 -10.18 2.89
C GLY A 46 11.97 -10.00 1.63
N LEU A 47 11.66 -8.77 1.23
CA LEU A 47 10.97 -8.52 -0.03
C LEU A 47 11.94 -8.46 -1.20
N GLU A 48 11.50 -8.98 -2.35
CA GLU A 48 12.21 -8.90 -3.63
C GLU A 48 12.10 -7.48 -4.22
N TRP A 49 12.74 -6.52 -3.57
CA TRP A 49 12.69 -5.11 -3.93
C TRP A 49 13.35 -4.84 -5.29
N GLU A 50 12.61 -4.20 -6.19
CA GLU A 50 13.11 -3.76 -7.49
C GLU A 50 12.88 -2.27 -7.78
N GLN A 51 13.81 -1.65 -8.50
CA GLN A 51 13.63 -0.31 -9.07
C GLN A 51 13.09 -0.43 -10.51
N SER A 52 11.81 -0.73 -10.65
CA SER A 52 11.17 -0.95 -11.95
C SER A 52 11.11 0.32 -12.81
N ARG A 53 10.74 0.13 -14.08
CA ARG A 53 10.57 1.21 -15.05
C ARG A 53 9.13 1.32 -15.54
N ILE A 54 8.67 2.55 -15.73
CA ILE A 54 7.36 2.86 -16.31
C ILE A 54 7.53 3.79 -17.50
N ARG A 55 6.56 3.78 -18.42
CA ARG A 55 6.47 4.81 -19.45
C ARG A 55 5.73 6.01 -18.90
N MET A 56 6.34 7.19 -18.95
CA MET A 56 5.72 8.46 -18.58
C MET A 56 6.09 9.51 -19.63
N ALA A 57 5.08 10.21 -20.17
CA ALA A 57 5.26 11.18 -21.25
C ALA A 57 6.12 10.63 -22.43
N GLY A 58 5.85 9.39 -22.85
CA GLY A 58 6.56 8.71 -23.93
C GLY A 58 7.96 8.17 -23.58
N LYS A 59 8.53 8.52 -22.42
CA LYS A 59 9.87 8.10 -22.00
C LYS A 59 9.81 6.93 -21.02
N LEU A 60 10.75 6.00 -21.11
CA LEU A 60 10.93 4.95 -20.12
C LEU A 60 11.78 5.50 -18.97
N ILE A 61 11.19 5.64 -17.79
CA ILE A 61 11.86 6.20 -16.60
C ILE A 61 11.88 5.19 -15.46
N ARG A 62 12.88 5.27 -14.58
CA ARG A 62 12.90 4.52 -13.32
C ARG A 62 11.95 5.15 -12.33
N ILE A 63 11.20 4.34 -11.60
CA ILE A 63 10.37 4.83 -10.49
C ILE A 63 11.33 5.30 -9.37
N PRO A 64 11.11 6.47 -8.74
CA PRO A 64 11.98 6.99 -7.68
C PRO A 64 11.71 6.30 -6.32
N ARG A 65 11.44 4.99 -6.34
CA ARG A 65 11.30 4.12 -5.17
C ARG A 65 11.53 2.67 -5.58
N LEU A 66 11.81 1.81 -4.61
CA LEU A 66 11.74 0.37 -4.77
C LEU A 66 10.27 -0.08 -4.69
N ASN A 67 9.95 -1.17 -5.37
CA ASN A 67 8.66 -1.83 -5.28
C ASN A 67 8.84 -3.34 -5.40
N ALA A 68 7.87 -4.08 -4.89
CA ALA A 68 7.78 -5.53 -5.05
C ALA A 68 6.30 -5.89 -5.15
N TRP A 69 5.95 -6.83 -6.00
CA TRP A 69 4.56 -7.22 -6.28
C TRP A 69 4.32 -8.61 -5.74
N TYR A 70 3.35 -8.77 -4.85
CA TYR A 70 2.95 -10.04 -4.25
C TYR A 70 1.45 -10.21 -4.35
N GLY A 71 1.01 -11.44 -4.58
CA GLY A 71 -0.39 -11.72 -4.92
C GLY A 71 -0.69 -13.20 -5.04
N ASP A 72 -1.96 -13.47 -5.32
CA ASP A 72 -2.44 -14.82 -5.62
C ASP A 72 -1.83 -15.33 -6.93
N GLU A 73 -1.97 -16.63 -7.19
CA GLU A 73 -1.52 -17.22 -8.43
C GLU A 73 -2.14 -16.51 -9.64
N ASN A 74 -1.32 -16.17 -10.64
CA ASN A 74 -1.69 -15.40 -11.82
C ASN A 74 -2.15 -13.94 -11.55
N ALA A 75 -2.01 -13.44 -10.32
CA ALA A 75 -2.19 -12.02 -10.06
C ALA A 75 -1.12 -11.20 -10.79
N GLY A 76 -1.54 -10.06 -11.33
CA GLY A 76 -0.64 -9.15 -12.01
C GLY A 76 -1.27 -7.78 -12.12
N TYR A 77 -0.43 -6.75 -12.10
CA TYR A 77 -0.86 -5.37 -12.23
C TYR A 77 -0.29 -4.78 -13.50
N ARG A 78 -1.14 -4.15 -14.31
CA ARG A 78 -0.70 -3.49 -15.54
C ARG A 78 -0.94 -2.00 -15.43
N TYR A 79 0.13 -1.23 -15.56
CA TYR A 79 0.08 0.22 -15.46
C TYR A 79 1.12 0.89 -16.35
N SER A 80 0.73 1.99 -16.99
CA SER A 80 1.61 2.76 -17.89
C SER A 80 2.30 1.92 -18.98
N GLY A 81 1.60 0.90 -19.48
CA GLY A 81 2.14 -0.03 -20.49
C GLY A 81 3.17 -1.03 -19.96
N THR A 82 3.44 -1.05 -18.66
CA THR A 82 4.27 -2.05 -17.99
C THR A 82 3.36 -3.09 -17.31
N HIS A 83 3.72 -4.37 -17.43
CA HIS A 83 3.10 -5.47 -16.68
C HIS A 83 4.00 -5.85 -15.51
N PHE A 84 3.43 -5.92 -14.32
CA PHE A 84 4.09 -6.32 -13.07
C PHE A 84 3.48 -7.66 -12.65
N GLN A 85 4.27 -8.73 -12.81
CA GLN A 85 3.86 -10.06 -12.37
C GLN A 85 4.00 -10.17 -10.85
N ALA A 86 2.94 -10.58 -10.17
CA ALA A 86 3.02 -10.78 -8.73
C ALA A 86 3.78 -12.08 -8.41
N LEU A 87 4.65 -11.99 -7.41
CA LEU A 87 5.27 -13.12 -6.72
C LEU A 87 4.24 -13.76 -5.77
N ALA A 88 4.46 -15.02 -5.43
CA ALA A 88 3.65 -15.71 -4.44
C ALA A 88 3.81 -15.07 -3.06
N TRP A 89 2.71 -14.94 -2.32
CA TRP A 89 2.71 -14.42 -0.95
C TRP A 89 3.76 -15.08 -0.05
N ILE A 90 4.40 -14.27 0.79
CA ILE A 90 5.27 -14.71 1.88
C ILE A 90 4.58 -14.54 3.23
N ASP A 91 4.97 -15.33 4.23
CA ASP A 91 4.33 -15.36 5.55
C ASP A 91 4.13 -13.99 6.21
N PRO A 92 5.10 -13.04 6.18
CA PRO A 92 4.89 -11.71 6.76
C PRO A 92 3.75 -10.93 6.10
N LEU A 93 3.60 -11.05 4.78
CA LEU A 93 2.52 -10.39 4.04
C LEU A 93 1.17 -11.08 4.26
N ILE A 94 1.15 -12.41 4.35
CA ILE A 94 -0.07 -13.17 4.69
C ILE A 94 -0.59 -12.74 6.07
N ARG A 95 0.32 -12.58 7.04
CA ARG A 95 -0.03 -12.13 8.39
C ARG A 95 -0.66 -10.74 8.38
N ILE A 96 -0.08 -9.80 7.62
CA ILE A 96 -0.67 -8.45 7.47
C ILE A 96 -2.05 -8.54 6.82
N ARG A 97 -2.20 -9.31 5.75
CA ARG A 97 -3.47 -9.50 5.05
C ARG A 97 -4.55 -10.04 5.98
N GLN A 98 -4.26 -11.08 6.76
CA GLN A 98 -5.22 -11.65 7.72
C GLN A 98 -5.66 -10.65 8.79
N LEU A 99 -4.76 -9.81 9.28
CA LEU A 99 -5.11 -8.77 10.25
C LEU A 99 -6.06 -7.74 9.65
N ILE A 100 -5.82 -7.33 8.39
CA ILE A 100 -6.70 -6.40 7.67
C ILE A 100 -8.08 -7.03 7.43
N GLU A 101 -8.12 -8.28 6.96
CA GLU A 101 -9.36 -9.02 6.66
C GLU A 101 -10.22 -9.26 7.91
N GLN A 102 -9.63 -9.40 9.10
CA GLN A 102 -10.40 -9.56 10.35
C GLN A 102 -11.09 -8.27 10.81
N ARG A 103 -10.68 -7.11 10.27
CA ARG A 103 -11.25 -5.81 10.61
C ARG A 103 -12.32 -5.34 9.63
N CYS A 104 -12.23 -5.74 8.36
CA CYS A 104 -13.18 -5.41 7.31
C CYS A 104 -14.40 -6.33 7.33
#